data_AF-A0A512TTA5-F1
#
_entry.id   AF-A0A512TTA5-F1
#
_cell.length_a   1.000
_cell.length_b   1.000
_cell.length_c   1.000
_cell.angle_alpha   90.00
_cell.angle_beta   90.00
_cell.angle_gamma   90.00
#
_symmetry.space_group_name_H-M   'P 1'
#
loop_
_entity.id
_entity.type
_entity.pdbx_description
1 polymer ?
#
loop_
_entity_poly.entity_id
_entity_poly.type
_entity_poly.pdbx_seq_one_letter_code
_entity_poly.pdbx_strand_id
1 'polypeptide(L)'
;MTNIFTIYENNVKEAIVNKAQNKTILEYQDLIEDCFVKMYKCLKPNRWITIEFHNSQNSVWNAIQESLQKAGFIIADVRTLDKEKGTTKQMAYTMSVKQDLVISAYKPKEILKRQILEHSGTDETVWDFIREHLDKLPIVVTKDEKIEIVRERQAFLLFDRMVAYHIINGMDCQHFLIQLLFGHIRKSIFNRCHII
;
A
#
# COMPACT_ATOMS: atom_id res chain seq x y z
N MET A 1 -49.84 -5.81 16.16
CA MET A 1 -48.86 -4.82 15.68
C MET A 1 -47.68 -5.59 15.13
N THR A 2 -47.57 -5.69 13.81
CA THR A 2 -46.52 -6.44 13.13
C THR A 2 -45.30 -5.52 13.02
N ASN A 3 -44.16 -5.89 13.60
CA ASN A 3 -42.90 -5.18 13.40
C ASN A 3 -42.48 -5.36 11.93
N ILE A 4 -42.54 -4.29 11.13
CA ILE A 4 -42.42 -4.34 9.66
C ILE A 4 -40.99 -4.19 9.13
N PHE A 5 -39.96 -3.97 9.96
CA PHE A 5 -38.57 -4.00 9.47
C PHE A 5 -37.63 -4.66 10.48
N THR A 6 -37.40 -5.96 10.32
CA THR A 6 -36.22 -6.61 10.90
C THR A 6 -35.10 -6.53 9.87
N ILE A 7 -34.13 -5.65 10.11
CA ILE A 7 -32.91 -5.57 9.30
C ILE A 7 -32.03 -6.75 9.72
N TYR A 8 -31.87 -7.73 8.83
CA TYR A 8 -30.90 -8.80 9.01
C TYR A 8 -29.59 -8.36 8.37
N GLU A 9 -28.59 -8.03 9.18
CA GLU A 9 -27.24 -7.79 8.70
C GLU A 9 -26.64 -9.11 8.17
N ASN A 10 -25.95 -9.04 7.03
CA ASN A 10 -25.26 -10.20 6.49
C ASN A 10 -23.98 -10.44 7.29
N ASN A 11 -24.12 -11.15 8.40
CA ASN A 11 -23.02 -11.50 9.29
C ASN A 11 -21.96 -12.39 8.61
N VAL A 12 -22.18 -12.93 7.42
CA VAL A 12 -21.16 -13.72 6.72
C VAL A 12 -20.18 -12.83 5.95
N LYS A 13 -20.67 -11.77 5.31
CA LYS A 13 -19.86 -10.90 4.43
C LYS A 13 -19.32 -9.64 5.10
N GLU A 14 -19.61 -9.45 6.37
CA GLU A 14 -19.14 -8.33 7.14
C GLU A 14 -17.67 -8.55 7.58
N ALA A 15 -16.78 -7.68 7.11
CA ALA A 15 -15.35 -7.72 7.39
C ALA A 15 -15.04 -7.21 8.81
N ILE A 16 -15.14 -8.09 9.80
CA ILE A 16 -14.78 -7.83 11.20
C ILE A 16 -13.99 -9.00 11.79
N VAL A 17 -13.23 -8.74 12.86
CA VAL A 17 -12.65 -9.78 13.70
C VAL A 17 -13.54 -9.95 14.93
N ASN A 18 -14.18 -11.12 15.07
CA ASN A 18 -15.14 -11.39 16.13
C ASN A 18 -15.10 -12.86 16.55
N LYS A 19 -14.64 -13.12 17.78
CA LYS A 19 -14.56 -14.47 18.35
C LYS A 19 -15.92 -15.17 18.46
N ALA A 20 -16.98 -14.47 18.84
CA ALA A 20 -18.31 -15.06 19.02
C ALA A 20 -18.93 -15.50 17.69
N GLN A 21 -18.55 -14.84 16.59
CA GLN A 21 -18.94 -15.21 15.23
C GLN A 21 -17.92 -16.12 14.54
N ASN A 22 -16.88 -16.59 15.25
CA ASN A 22 -15.73 -17.32 14.71
C ASN A 22 -14.98 -16.60 13.58
N LYS A 23 -15.09 -15.28 13.49
CA LYS A 23 -14.39 -14.46 12.49
C LYS A 23 -12.98 -14.11 12.96
N THR A 24 -12.02 -14.70 12.30
CA THR A 24 -10.59 -14.54 12.53
C THR A 24 -10.00 -13.37 11.74
N ILE A 25 -8.73 -13.04 12.02
CA ILE A 25 -7.98 -12.05 11.23
C ILE A 25 -7.81 -12.49 9.76
N LEU A 26 -7.76 -13.80 9.49
CA LEU A 26 -7.63 -14.32 8.13
C LEU A 26 -8.92 -14.08 7.34
N GLU A 27 -10.08 -14.38 7.92
CA GLU A 27 -11.37 -14.08 7.28
C GLU A 27 -11.58 -12.58 7.07
N TYR A 28 -11.13 -11.75 8.02
CA TYR A 28 -11.11 -10.31 7.83
C TYR A 28 -10.28 -9.91 6.61
N GLN A 29 -9.06 -10.46 6.49
CA GLN A 29 -8.17 -10.19 5.36
C GLN A 29 -8.80 -10.62 4.03
N ASP A 30 -9.40 -11.81 3.96
CA ASP A 30 -10.06 -12.32 2.76
C ASP A 30 -11.24 -11.42 2.34
N LEU A 31 -12.07 -10.99 3.30
CA LEU A 31 -13.20 -10.11 3.04
C LEU A 31 -12.76 -8.70 2.59
N ILE A 32 -11.67 -8.18 3.15
CA ILE A 32 -11.08 -6.89 2.75
C ILE A 32 -10.43 -6.99 1.36
N GLU A 33 -9.72 -8.09 1.07
CA GLU A 33 -9.17 -8.38 -0.25
C GLU A 33 -10.27 -8.41 -1.32
N ASP A 34 -11.37 -9.10 -1.04
CA ASP A 34 -12.56 -9.14 -1.89
C ASP A 34 -13.14 -7.74 -2.18
N CYS A 35 -13.09 -6.84 -1.20
CA CYS A 35 -13.50 -5.45 -1.38
C CYS A 35 -12.54 -4.73 -2.32
N PHE A 36 -11.23 -4.86 -2.09
CA PHE A 36 -10.21 -4.20 -2.92
C PHE A 36 -10.17 -4.75 -4.34
N VAL A 37 -10.37 -6.05 -4.57
CA VAL A 37 -10.47 -6.62 -5.91
C VAL A 37 -11.62 -5.99 -6.70
N LYS A 38 -12.78 -5.77 -6.07
CA LYS A 38 -13.91 -5.09 -6.71
C LYS A 38 -13.58 -3.63 -7.01
N MET A 39 -12.97 -2.92 -6.06
CA MET A 39 -12.53 -1.53 -6.26
C MET A 39 -11.49 -1.43 -7.39
N TYR A 40 -10.55 -2.37 -7.46
CA TYR A 40 -9.53 -2.44 -8.49
C TYR A 40 -10.13 -2.64 -9.89
N LYS A 41 -11.14 -3.50 -10.00
CA LYS A 41 -11.88 -3.72 -11.26
C LYS A 41 -12.60 -2.45 -11.71
N CYS A 42 -13.25 -1.73 -10.79
CA CYS A 42 -13.97 -0.49 -11.10
C CYS A 42 -13.03 0.68 -11.42
N LEU A 43 -11.86 0.74 -10.79
CA LEU A 43 -10.92 1.85 -10.95
C LEU A 43 -10.24 1.80 -12.32
N LYS A 44 -10.23 2.94 -13.04
CA LYS A 44 -9.50 3.06 -14.30
C LYS A 44 -7.98 2.89 -14.06
N PRO A 45 -7.23 2.32 -15.03
CA PRO A 45 -5.77 2.26 -14.94
C PRO A 45 -5.16 3.63 -14.65
N ASN A 46 -4.02 3.66 -13.98
CA ASN A 46 -3.27 4.87 -13.64
C ASN A 46 -3.99 5.82 -12.65
N ARG A 47 -4.99 5.35 -11.91
CA ARG A 47 -5.75 6.14 -10.92
C ARG A 47 -5.51 5.65 -9.49
N TRP A 48 -5.90 6.50 -8.55
CA TRP A 48 -5.59 6.39 -7.14
C TRP A 48 -6.78 5.87 -6.32
N ILE A 49 -6.44 5.25 -5.20
CA ILE A 49 -7.32 4.97 -4.08
C ILE A 49 -6.62 5.46 -2.81
N THR A 50 -7.39 6.04 -1.90
CA THR A 50 -6.92 6.42 -0.56
C THR A 50 -7.75 5.69 0.46
N ILE A 51 -7.09 5.00 1.39
CA ILE A 51 -7.71 4.20 2.44
C ILE A 51 -7.34 4.86 3.76
N GLU A 52 -8.33 5.35 4.48
CA GLU A 52 -8.18 5.81 5.85
C GLU A 52 -8.70 4.72 6.79
N PHE A 53 -7.97 4.47 7.86
CA PHE A 53 -8.40 3.55 8.91
C PHE A 53 -7.78 3.90 10.26
N HIS A 54 -8.47 3.49 11.31
CA HIS A 54 -8.03 3.66 12.69
C HIS A 54 -8.05 2.32 13.42
N ASN A 55 -6.87 1.76 13.67
CA ASN A 55 -6.72 0.55 14.49
C ASN A 55 -5.32 0.49 15.10
N SER A 56 -5.23 0.09 16.36
CA SER A 56 -3.96 -0.06 17.07
C SER A 56 -3.29 -1.43 16.84
N GLN A 57 -3.98 -2.39 16.21
CA GLN A 57 -3.47 -3.73 15.98
C GLN A 57 -2.67 -3.81 14.68
N ASN A 58 -1.37 -4.13 14.81
CA ASN A 58 -0.47 -4.33 13.68
C ASN A 58 -0.94 -5.46 12.74
N SER A 59 -1.65 -6.46 13.26
CA SER A 59 -2.22 -7.54 12.46
C SER A 59 -3.26 -7.05 11.45
N VAL A 60 -4.12 -6.11 11.85
CA VAL A 60 -5.12 -5.48 10.97
C VAL A 60 -4.43 -4.62 9.91
N TRP A 61 -3.41 -3.88 10.32
CA TRP A 61 -2.58 -3.09 9.39
C TRP A 61 -1.94 -3.96 8.29
N ASN A 62 -1.30 -5.06 8.69
CA ASN A 62 -0.69 -6.00 7.75
C ASN A 62 -1.73 -6.61 6.81
N ALA A 63 -2.89 -7.01 7.35
CA ALA A 63 -3.99 -7.55 6.56
C ALA A 63 -4.43 -6.55 5.47
N ILE A 64 -4.65 -5.27 5.79
CA ILE A 64 -5.06 -4.26 4.81
C ILE A 64 -4.00 -4.08 3.71
N GLN A 65 -2.72 -3.95 4.08
CA GLN A 65 -1.65 -3.77 3.09
C GLN A 65 -1.50 -4.99 2.18
N GLU A 66 -1.55 -6.20 2.73
CA GLU A 66 -1.47 -7.43 1.96
C GLU A 66 -2.67 -7.59 1.02
N SER A 67 -3.89 -7.32 1.51
CA SER A 67 -5.11 -7.33 0.69
C SER A 67 -5.05 -6.32 -0.47
N LEU A 68 -4.53 -5.11 -0.24
CA LEU A 68 -4.33 -4.11 -1.31
C LEU A 68 -3.37 -4.62 -2.38
N GLN A 69 -2.25 -5.16 -1.93
CA GLN A 69 -1.19 -5.68 -2.78
C GLN A 69 -1.65 -6.89 -3.60
N LYS A 70 -2.33 -7.86 -2.97
CA LYS A 70 -2.95 -9.02 -3.64
C LYS A 70 -4.03 -8.62 -4.64
N ALA A 71 -4.81 -7.58 -4.33
CA ALA A 71 -5.78 -7.02 -5.28
C ALA A 71 -5.12 -6.33 -6.50
N GLY A 72 -3.80 -6.10 -6.47
CA GLY A 72 -3.02 -5.55 -7.58
C GLY A 72 -2.73 -4.05 -7.48
N PHE A 73 -3.04 -3.41 -6.34
CA PHE A 73 -2.66 -2.02 -6.07
C PHE A 73 -1.19 -1.90 -5.67
N ILE A 74 -0.56 -0.78 -6.03
CA ILE A 74 0.78 -0.41 -5.58
C ILE A 74 0.64 0.68 -4.52
N ILE A 75 1.15 0.44 -3.32
CA ILE A 75 1.19 1.43 -2.24
C ILE A 75 2.29 2.46 -2.55
N ALA A 76 1.90 3.72 -2.76
CA ALA A 76 2.84 4.81 -2.97
C ALA A 76 3.34 5.37 -1.64
N ASP A 77 2.43 5.52 -0.68
CA ASP A 77 2.69 6.31 0.53
C ASP A 77 1.76 5.90 1.68
N VAL A 78 2.26 6.05 2.90
CA VAL A 78 1.53 5.80 4.15
C VAL A 78 1.84 6.93 5.11
N ARG A 79 0.81 7.66 5.51
CA ARG A 79 0.93 8.80 6.45
C ARG A 79 0.07 8.59 7.68
N THR A 80 0.48 9.19 8.78
CA THR A 80 -0.42 9.44 9.91
C THR A 80 -1.18 10.74 9.65
N LEU A 81 -2.49 10.73 9.92
CA LEU A 81 -3.34 11.90 9.86
C LEU A 81 -3.49 12.43 11.29
N ASP A 82 -2.88 13.59 11.54
CA ASP A 82 -3.01 14.29 12.81
C ASP A 82 -4.23 15.23 12.75
N LYS A 83 -5.29 14.91 13.51
CA LYS A 83 -6.47 15.77 13.59
C LYS A 83 -6.14 16.92 14.55
N GLU A 84 -5.72 18.06 14.04
CA GLU A 84 -5.34 19.27 14.80
C GLU A 84 -6.45 19.89 15.70
N LYS A 85 -7.58 19.20 15.94
CA LYS A 85 -8.57 19.52 16.97
C LYS A 85 -8.91 18.30 17.80
N GLY A 86 -8.10 18.04 18.82
CA GLY A 86 -8.50 17.17 19.92
C GLY A 86 -9.69 17.78 20.67
N THR A 87 -10.82 17.06 20.72
CA THR A 87 -11.75 17.29 21.83
C THR A 87 -11.05 16.85 23.11
N THR A 88 -11.27 17.56 24.20
CA THR A 88 -10.50 17.60 25.46
C THR A 88 -10.24 16.26 26.18
N LYS A 89 -10.63 15.10 25.61
CA LYS A 89 -10.46 13.76 26.20
C LYS A 89 -9.21 12.97 25.74
N GLN A 90 -8.41 13.49 24.80
CA GLN A 90 -7.27 12.73 24.25
C GLN A 90 -5.92 12.93 25.00
N MET A 91 -5.89 13.67 26.12
CA MET A 91 -4.67 13.97 26.87
C MET A 91 -4.26 12.95 27.95
N ALA A 92 -4.90 11.79 28.06
CA ALA A 92 -4.44 10.71 28.94
C ALA A 92 -4.01 9.49 28.12
N TYR A 93 -2.98 8.78 28.60
CA TYR A 93 -2.37 7.55 28.07
C TYR A 93 -1.28 7.69 27.01
N THR A 94 -0.05 7.48 27.48
CA THR A 94 1.26 7.55 26.84
C THR A 94 1.68 6.25 26.13
N MET A 95 0.75 5.37 25.74
CA MET A 95 1.06 4.06 25.13
C MET A 95 0.06 3.57 24.09
N SER A 96 -0.61 4.48 23.38
CA SER A 96 -1.46 4.11 22.23
C SER A 96 -1.08 4.96 21.03
N VAL A 97 -0.90 4.33 19.88
CA VAL A 97 -0.75 5.04 18.61
C VAL A 97 -2.07 5.76 18.35
N LYS A 98 -2.09 7.09 18.50
CA LYS A 98 -3.29 7.94 18.58
C LYS A 98 -3.71 8.55 17.23
N GLN A 99 -3.10 8.16 16.12
CA GLN A 99 -3.30 8.84 14.82
C GLN A 99 -3.87 7.86 13.79
N ASP A 100 -4.85 8.33 13.03
CA ASP A 100 -5.43 7.57 11.91
C ASP A 100 -4.34 7.38 10.85
N LEU A 101 -4.33 6.21 10.21
CA LEU A 101 -3.38 5.92 9.13
C LEU A 101 -4.09 6.08 7.79
N VAL A 102 -3.40 6.74 6.87
CA VAL A 102 -3.86 6.99 5.50
C VAL A 102 -2.89 6.32 4.54
N ILE A 103 -3.40 5.35 3.77
CA ILE A 103 -2.68 4.67 2.71
C ILE A 103 -3.07 5.31 1.38
N SER A 104 -2.09 5.77 0.62
CA SER A 104 -2.29 6.15 -0.78
C SER A 104 -1.73 5.07 -1.68
N ALA A 105 -2.60 4.47 -2.50
CA ALA A 105 -2.24 3.43 -3.44
C ALA A 105 -2.79 3.73 -4.83
N TYR A 106 -2.21 3.14 -5.86
CA TYR A 106 -2.65 3.34 -7.23
C TYR A 106 -2.74 2.03 -8.00
N LYS A 107 -3.59 2.05 -9.03
CA LYS A 107 -3.65 1.01 -10.04
C LYS A 107 -2.60 1.32 -11.12
N PRO A 108 -1.65 0.41 -11.41
CA PRO A 108 -0.63 0.64 -12.43
C PRO A 108 -1.23 0.86 -13.82
N LYS A 109 -0.43 1.43 -14.73
CA LYS A 109 -0.76 1.50 -16.15
C LYS A 109 -0.81 0.09 -16.73
N GLU A 110 -1.70 -0.14 -17.70
CA GLU A 110 -1.76 -1.43 -18.40
C GLU A 110 -0.48 -1.71 -19.19
N ILE A 111 0.23 -0.66 -19.63
CA ILE A 111 1.51 -0.81 -20.33
C ILE A 111 2.58 -1.46 -19.44
N LEU A 112 2.65 -1.07 -18.16
CA LEU A 112 3.59 -1.65 -17.21
C LEU A 112 3.32 -3.15 -17.05
N LYS A 113 2.06 -3.54 -16.83
CA LYS A 113 1.69 -4.96 -16.72
C LYS A 113 2.10 -5.75 -17.96
N ARG A 114 1.85 -5.20 -19.16
CA ARG A 114 2.22 -5.85 -20.42
C ARG A 114 3.74 -5.98 -20.57
N GLN A 115 4.49 -4.91 -20.34
CA GLN A 115 5.96 -4.93 -20.43
C GLN A 115 6.56 -5.97 -19.50
N ILE A 116 6.00 -6.07 -18.29
CA ILE A 116 6.41 -7.00 -17.26
C ILE A 116 6.14 -8.46 -17.67
N LEU A 117 4.99 -8.74 -18.28
CA LEU A 117 4.70 -10.06 -18.82
C LEU A 117 5.59 -10.42 -20.02
N GLU A 118 5.84 -9.46 -20.92
CA GLU A 118 6.63 -9.66 -22.15
C GLU A 118 8.13 -9.83 -21.88
N HIS A 119 8.67 -9.18 -20.85
CA HIS A 119 10.10 -9.15 -20.53
C HIS A 119 10.40 -9.77 -19.16
N SER A 120 9.55 -10.68 -18.68
CA SER A 120 9.65 -11.29 -17.35
C SER A 120 11.07 -11.81 -17.04
N GLY A 121 11.59 -11.45 -15.86
CA GLY A 121 12.91 -11.89 -15.39
C GLY A 121 14.08 -11.08 -15.91
N THR A 122 13.84 -9.90 -16.52
CA THR A 122 14.89 -8.99 -17.00
C THR A 122 15.07 -7.77 -16.10
N ASP A 123 16.24 -7.13 -16.18
CA ASP A 123 16.51 -5.83 -15.53
C ASP A 123 15.54 -4.73 -15.99
N GLU A 124 15.05 -4.81 -17.22
CA GLU A 124 14.12 -3.84 -17.79
C GLU A 124 12.80 -3.78 -17.01
N THR A 125 12.25 -4.90 -16.54
CA THR A 125 10.96 -4.90 -15.80
C THR A 125 11.08 -4.21 -14.45
N VAL A 126 12.23 -4.36 -13.78
CA VAL A 126 12.57 -3.66 -12.54
C VAL A 126 12.60 -2.16 -12.78
N TRP A 127 13.26 -1.71 -13.84
CA TRP A 127 13.36 -0.29 -14.16
C TRP A 127 12.05 0.31 -14.66
N ASP A 128 11.24 -0.46 -15.41
CA ASP A 128 9.89 -0.03 -15.82
C ASP A 128 9.01 0.24 -14.61
N PHE A 129 9.04 -0.65 -13.61
CA PHE A 129 8.34 -0.43 -12.35
C PHE A 129 8.86 0.82 -11.62
N ILE A 130 10.19 0.95 -11.44
CA ILE A 130 10.78 2.08 -10.68
C ILE A 130 10.44 3.41 -11.35
N ARG A 131 10.53 3.49 -12.68
CA ARG A 131 10.19 4.70 -13.45
C ARG A 131 8.72 5.07 -13.27
N GLU A 132 7.80 4.11 -13.42
CA GLU A 132 6.38 4.39 -13.21
C GLU A 132 6.09 4.78 -11.76
N HIS A 133 6.73 4.13 -10.79
CA HIS A 133 6.53 4.46 -9.38
C HIS A 133 7.03 5.87 -9.05
N LEU A 134 8.20 6.27 -9.55
CA LEU A 134 8.72 7.63 -9.37
C LEU A 134 7.84 8.71 -10.03
N ASP A 135 7.15 8.40 -11.13
CA ASP A 135 6.13 9.25 -11.78
C ASP A 135 4.88 9.45 -10.89
N LYS A 136 4.70 8.60 -9.87
CA LYS A 136 3.61 8.72 -8.88
C LYS A 136 3.98 9.50 -7.64
N LEU A 137 5.25 9.75 -7.42
CA LEU A 137 5.73 10.43 -6.23
C LEU A 137 6.00 11.91 -6.52
N PRO A 138 5.75 12.81 -5.56
CA PRO A 138 6.12 14.22 -5.70
C PRO A 138 7.63 14.32 -5.91
N ILE A 139 8.08 15.24 -6.77
CA ILE A 139 9.52 15.45 -7.06
C ILE A 139 10.13 16.40 -6.05
N VAL A 140 9.42 17.49 -5.72
CA VAL A 140 9.84 18.49 -4.75
C VAL A 140 8.67 18.74 -3.81
N VAL A 141 8.95 18.69 -2.51
CA VAL A 141 8.04 19.15 -1.46
C VAL A 141 8.73 20.31 -0.77
N THR A 142 8.08 21.47 -0.73
CA THR A 142 8.59 22.64 -0.02
C THR A 142 7.82 22.81 1.28
N LYS A 143 8.54 22.88 2.40
CA LYS A 143 7.98 23.22 3.71
C LYS A 143 8.84 24.31 4.34
N ASP A 144 8.20 25.37 4.82
CA ASP A 144 8.90 26.51 5.46
C ASP A 144 10.05 27.06 4.60
N GLU A 145 9.80 27.25 3.30
CA GLU A 145 10.76 27.74 2.28
C GLU A 145 11.99 26.84 2.06
N LYS A 146 11.98 25.62 2.60
CA LYS A 146 13.04 24.62 2.40
C LYS A 146 12.54 23.45 1.57
N ILE A 147 13.42 22.93 0.72
CA ILE A 147 13.19 21.68 0.00
C ILE A 147 13.35 20.53 1.00
N GLU A 148 12.29 19.75 1.20
CA GLU A 148 12.32 18.55 2.01
C GLU A 148 12.61 17.31 1.15
N ILE A 149 13.30 16.35 1.76
CA ILE A 149 13.55 15.05 1.14
C ILE A 149 12.23 14.29 1.08
N VAL A 150 11.82 13.88 -0.12
CA VAL A 150 10.66 13.00 -0.29
C VAL A 150 11.05 11.58 0.11
N ARG A 151 10.64 11.16 1.30
CA ARG A 151 10.97 9.85 1.89
C ARG A 151 10.64 8.72 0.92
N GLU A 152 9.51 8.77 0.23
CA GLU A 152 9.03 7.73 -0.67
C GLU A 152 9.95 7.52 -1.89
N ARG A 153 10.78 8.52 -2.25
CA ARG A 153 11.78 8.41 -3.32
C ARG A 153 13.10 7.81 -2.85
N GLN A 154 13.25 7.46 -1.57
CA GLN A 154 14.48 6.86 -1.05
C GLN A 154 14.68 5.45 -1.62
N ALA A 155 15.93 5.13 -1.99
CA ALA A 155 16.27 3.91 -2.72
C ALA A 155 15.80 2.60 -2.03
N PHE A 156 15.76 2.56 -0.69
CA PHE A 156 15.28 1.37 0.03
C PHE A 156 13.76 1.20 -0.07
N LEU A 157 12.98 2.28 -0.02
CA LEU A 157 11.53 2.19 -0.20
C LEU A 157 11.18 1.84 -1.65
N LEU A 158 11.85 2.44 -2.62
CA LEU A 158 11.70 2.08 -4.04
C LEU A 158 11.98 0.59 -4.26
N PHE A 159 13.04 0.07 -3.64
CA PHE A 159 13.38 -1.33 -3.69
C PHE A 159 12.31 -2.22 -3.06
N ASP A 160 11.85 -1.91 -1.84
CA ASP A 160 10.83 -2.69 -1.14
C ASP A 160 9.53 -2.77 -1.97
N ARG A 161 9.12 -1.65 -2.58
CA ARG A 161 7.95 -1.60 -3.46
C ARG A 161 8.14 -2.41 -4.74
N MET A 162 9.32 -2.33 -5.33
CA MET A 162 9.67 -3.09 -6.53
C MET A 162 9.65 -4.59 -6.26
N VAL A 163 10.28 -5.04 -5.19
CA VAL A 163 10.33 -6.46 -4.80
C VAL A 163 8.92 -6.97 -4.50
N ALA A 164 8.15 -6.26 -3.68
CA ALA A 164 6.78 -6.66 -3.37
C ALA A 164 5.95 -6.84 -4.64
N TYR A 165 5.99 -5.84 -5.55
CA TYR A 165 5.26 -5.91 -6.81
C TYR A 165 5.66 -7.13 -7.64
N HIS A 166 6.95 -7.41 -7.80
CA HIS A 166 7.39 -8.51 -8.65
C HIS A 166 7.08 -9.88 -8.05
N ILE A 167 7.27 -10.07 -6.74
CA ILE A 167 6.92 -11.31 -6.04
C ILE A 167 5.43 -11.63 -6.19
N ILE A 168 4.57 -10.64 -6.00
CA ILE A 168 3.11 -10.83 -6.10
C ILE A 168 2.68 -11.18 -7.52
N ASN A 169 3.37 -10.64 -8.53
CA ASN A 169 3.13 -10.97 -9.92
C ASN A 169 3.84 -12.27 -10.38
N GLY A 170 4.38 -13.06 -9.44
CA GLY A 170 4.97 -14.38 -9.72
C GLY A 170 6.31 -14.32 -10.45
N MET A 171 7.03 -13.21 -10.35
CA MET A 171 8.30 -13.01 -11.04
C MET A 171 9.50 -13.24 -10.14
N ASP A 172 10.52 -13.89 -10.71
CA ASP A 172 11.78 -14.09 -10.03
C ASP A 172 12.59 -12.80 -9.95
N CYS A 173 12.99 -12.47 -8.72
CA CYS A 173 13.84 -11.32 -8.40
C CYS A 173 15.19 -11.75 -7.79
N GLN A 174 15.53 -13.05 -7.77
CA GLN A 174 16.73 -13.56 -7.11
C GLN A 174 18.00 -12.89 -7.62
N HIS A 175 18.09 -12.62 -8.91
CA HIS A 175 19.22 -11.88 -9.48
C HIS A 175 19.38 -10.50 -8.81
N PHE A 176 18.27 -9.81 -8.51
CA PHE A 176 18.29 -8.50 -7.86
C PHE A 176 18.57 -8.58 -6.36
N LEU A 177 18.05 -9.60 -5.68
CA LEU A 177 18.36 -9.85 -4.26
C LEU A 177 19.87 -10.07 -4.06
N ILE A 178 20.53 -10.74 -4.99
CA ILE A 178 21.99 -10.94 -5.00
C ILE A 178 22.72 -9.61 -5.23
N GLN A 179 22.30 -8.81 -6.21
CA GLN A 179 22.90 -7.48 -6.44
C GLN A 179 22.70 -6.53 -5.24
N LEU A 180 21.71 -6.76 -4.36
CA LEU A 180 21.52 -6.02 -3.10
C LEU A 180 22.56 -6.38 -2.03
N LEU A 181 22.85 -7.67 -1.85
CA LEU A 181 23.94 -8.13 -0.96
C LEU A 181 25.28 -7.49 -1.36
N PHE A 182 25.47 -7.19 -2.65
CA PHE A 182 26.66 -6.53 -3.19
C PHE A 182 26.48 -5.01 -3.44
N GLY A 183 25.37 -4.40 -2.99
CA GLY A 183 25.12 -2.96 -3.07
C GLY A 183 24.98 -2.37 -4.49
N HIS A 184 24.91 -3.19 -5.53
CA HIS A 184 24.87 -2.77 -6.93
C HIS A 184 23.55 -2.11 -7.31
N ILE A 185 22.41 -2.62 -6.86
CA ILE A 185 21.11 -1.99 -7.14
C ILE A 185 20.93 -0.70 -6.37
N ARG A 186 21.33 -0.65 -5.08
CA ARG A 186 21.28 0.61 -4.32
C ARG A 186 22.12 1.68 -5.00
N LYS A 187 23.34 1.36 -5.44
CA LYS A 187 24.18 2.26 -6.22
C LYS A 187 23.61 2.57 -7.60
N SER A 188 23.01 1.60 -8.29
CA SER A 188 22.45 1.80 -9.64
C SER A 188 21.18 2.64 -9.61
N ILE A 189 20.27 2.41 -8.65
CA ILE A 189 19.09 3.26 -8.39
C ILE A 189 19.58 4.66 -8.03
N PHE A 190 20.58 4.79 -7.15
CA PHE A 190 21.16 6.09 -6.80
C PHE A 190 21.90 6.79 -7.94
N ASN A 191 22.52 6.05 -8.86
CA ASN A 191 23.30 6.60 -9.97
C ASN A 191 22.45 6.90 -11.22
N ARG A 192 21.44 6.06 -11.52
CA ARG A 192 20.58 6.19 -12.71
C ARG A 192 19.31 6.98 -12.45
N CYS A 193 18.74 6.89 -11.24
CA CYS A 193 17.82 7.92 -10.79
C CYS A 193 18.72 8.99 -10.21
N HIS A 194 18.86 10.16 -10.84
CA HIS A 194 19.37 11.32 -10.15
C HIS A 194 18.36 11.66 -9.04
N ILE A 195 18.50 10.98 -7.89
CA ILE A 195 17.71 11.21 -6.70
C ILE A 195 18.20 12.54 -6.14
N ILE A 196 17.54 13.62 -6.56
CA ILE A 196 17.55 14.90 -5.86
C ILE A 196 16.72 14.73 -4.57
#